data_AF-L7F0H4-F1
#
_entry.id   AF-L7F0H4-F1
#
_cell.length_a   1.000
_cell.length_b   1.000
_cell.length_c   1.000
_cell.angle_alpha   90.00
_cell.angle_beta   90.00
_cell.angle_gamma   90.00
#
_symmetry.space_group_name_H-M   'P 1'
#
loop_
_entity.id
_entity.type
_entity.pdbx_description
1 polymer ?
#
loop_
_entity_poly.entity_id
_entity_poly.type
_entity_poly.pdbx_seq_one_letter_code
_entity_poly.pdbx_strand_id
1 'polypeptide(L)'
;AGQGLTLSPTTEVLLEESILGWKEYELELMRDKHDNVVVVCSIENFDPMGVHTGDSITVAPSMTLTDREYQRLRDIGIAIIREVGVDTGGCNITAMLRSVLQSLASG
;
A
#
# COMPACT_ATOMS: atom_id res chain seq x y z
N ALA A 1 6.61 -17.44 -22.67
CA ALA A 1 5.90 -17.50 -21.38
C ALA A 1 6.67 -18.44 -20.46
N GLY A 2 7.10 -18.01 -19.27
CA GLY A 2 7.90 -18.83 -18.36
C GLY A 2 8.88 -18.07 -17.47
N GLN A 3 9.32 -16.87 -17.88
CA GLN A 3 10.26 -16.07 -17.08
C GLN A 3 9.75 -15.77 -15.67
N GLY A 4 8.46 -15.41 -15.50
CA GLY A 4 7.90 -15.16 -14.16
C GLY A 4 7.99 -16.36 -13.22
N LEU A 5 7.72 -17.58 -13.72
CA LEU A 5 7.84 -18.80 -12.93
C LEU A 5 9.30 -19.19 -12.66
N THR A 6 10.21 -18.95 -13.61
CA THR A 6 11.65 -19.20 -13.44
C THR A 6 12.31 -18.21 -12.47
N LEU A 7 11.82 -16.98 -12.42
CA LEU A 7 12.31 -15.95 -11.50
C LEU A 7 11.71 -16.09 -10.09
N SER A 8 10.55 -16.74 -9.96
CA SER A 8 9.89 -16.97 -8.67
C SER A 8 10.61 -18.05 -7.87
N PRO A 9 11.02 -17.79 -6.61
CA PRO A 9 11.68 -18.78 -5.76
C PRO A 9 10.74 -19.94 -5.37
N THR A 10 9.42 -19.75 -5.48
CA THR A 10 8.40 -20.78 -5.18
C THR A 10 7.73 -21.34 -6.44
N THR A 11 8.18 -20.94 -7.64
CA THR A 11 7.54 -21.35 -8.91
C THR A 11 6.06 -20.94 -8.98
N GLU A 12 5.72 -19.79 -8.42
CA GLU A 12 4.36 -19.25 -8.40
C GLU A 12 4.34 -17.83 -9.00
N VAL A 13 3.22 -17.48 -9.63
CA VAL A 13 2.94 -16.13 -10.12
C VAL A 13 1.54 -15.72 -9.70
N LEU A 14 1.40 -14.46 -9.26
CA LEU A 14 0.10 -13.86 -8.97
C LEU A 14 -0.40 -13.11 -10.21
N LEU A 15 -1.66 -13.36 -10.59
CA LEU A 15 -2.34 -12.65 -11.67
C LEU A 15 -3.50 -11.86 -11.07
N GLU A 16 -3.52 -10.55 -11.29
CA GLU A 16 -4.53 -9.64 -10.72
C GLU A 16 -5.21 -8.83 -11.83
N GLU A 17 -6.41 -8.33 -11.53
CA GLU A 17 -7.09 -7.36 -12.40
C GLU A 17 -6.33 -6.04 -12.45
N SER A 18 -6.31 -5.39 -13.61
CA SER A 18 -5.67 -4.09 -13.75
C SER A 18 -6.40 -3.02 -12.94
N ILE A 19 -5.65 -2.41 -12.02
CA ILE A 19 -6.05 -1.21 -11.26
C ILE A 19 -5.23 0.01 -11.71
N LEU A 20 -4.81 0.03 -12.98
CA LEU A 20 -4.05 1.13 -13.57
C LEU A 20 -4.75 2.48 -13.32
N GLY A 21 -3.97 3.46 -12.90
CA GLY A 21 -4.45 4.79 -12.62
C GLY A 21 -4.93 5.00 -11.19
N TRP A 22 -5.18 3.97 -10.39
CA TRP A 22 -5.59 4.16 -8.99
C TRP A 22 -4.52 4.89 -8.17
N LYS A 23 -4.93 5.60 -7.12
CA LYS A 23 -3.97 6.22 -6.20
C LYS A 23 -3.31 5.17 -5.35
N GLU A 24 -2.02 5.32 -5.14
CA GLU A 24 -1.19 4.43 -4.33
C GLU A 24 -0.74 5.16 -3.06
N TYR A 25 -0.87 4.46 -1.93
CA TYR A 25 -0.49 4.94 -0.61
C TYR A 25 0.35 3.89 0.11
N GLU A 26 1.30 4.35 0.90
CA GLU A 26 2.06 3.48 1.80
C GLU A 26 1.90 3.93 3.25
N LEU A 27 1.79 2.98 4.17
CA LEU A 27 1.84 3.21 5.61
C LEU A 27 3.03 2.49 6.22
N GLU A 28 3.93 3.26 6.82
CA GLU A 28 5.02 2.76 7.66
C GLU A 28 4.51 2.55 9.08
N LEU A 29 4.42 1.29 9.50
CA LEU A 29 3.96 0.89 10.83
C LEU A 29 5.12 0.37 11.67
N MET A 30 5.04 0.57 12.98
CA MET A 30 5.89 -0.11 13.95
C MET A 30 5.04 -0.75 15.04
N ARG A 31 5.34 -2.02 15.35
CA ARG A 31 4.72 -2.80 16.43
C ARG A 31 5.76 -3.27 17.43
N ASP A 32 5.45 -3.14 18.72
CA ASP A 32 6.28 -3.66 19.80
C ASP A 32 5.69 -4.92 20.45
N LYS A 33 6.49 -5.57 21.31
CA LYS A 33 6.11 -6.78 22.05
C LYS A 33 4.93 -6.61 23.02
N HIS A 34 4.50 -5.38 23.31
CA HIS A 34 3.34 -5.09 24.14
C HIS A 34 2.09 -4.82 23.28
N ASP A 35 2.15 -5.12 21.98
CA ASP A 35 1.11 -4.86 20.99
C ASP A 35 0.79 -3.37 20.80
N ASN A 36 1.72 -2.48 21.15
CA ASN A 36 1.61 -1.08 20.77
C ASN A 36 1.90 -0.95 19.28
N VAL A 37 1.00 -0.30 18.53
CA VAL A 37 1.18 -0.04 17.10
C VAL A 37 1.10 1.45 16.83
N VAL A 38 2.08 1.97 16.10
CA VAL A 38 2.11 3.36 15.64
C VAL A 38 2.25 3.42 14.12
N VAL A 39 1.58 4.39 13.51
CA VAL A 39 1.88 4.81 12.15
C VAL A 39 3.01 5.83 12.24
N VAL A 40 4.16 5.50 11.68
CA VAL A 40 5.35 6.37 11.65
C VAL A 40 5.25 7.38 10.52
N CYS A 41 4.83 6.93 9.34
CA CYS A 41 4.73 7.76 8.16
C CYS A 41 3.59 7.27 7.26
N SER A 42 2.99 8.21 6.53
CA SER A 42 2.09 7.94 5.42
C SER A 42 2.65 8.57 4.17
N ILE A 43 2.67 7.83 3.08
CA ILE A 43 3.22 8.26 1.80
C ILE A 43 2.11 8.22 0.76
N GLU A 44 2.02 9.24 -0.09
CA GLU A 44 1.14 9.26 -1.26
C GLU A 44 2.01 9.34 -2.52
N ASN A 45 1.78 8.43 -3.47
CA ASN A 45 2.46 8.46 -4.76
C ASN A 45 1.82 9.56 -5.62
N PHE A 46 2.68 10.41 -6.20
CA PHE A 46 2.27 11.39 -7.20
C PHE A 46 1.90 10.69 -8.51
N ASP A 47 2.73 9.74 -8.93
CA ASP A 47 2.46 8.88 -10.06
C ASP A 47 1.45 7.80 -9.66
N PRO A 48 0.36 7.60 -10.40
CA PRO A 48 -0.65 6.60 -10.07
C PRO A 48 -0.17 5.18 -10.38
N MET A 49 -0.94 4.20 -9.90
CA MET A 49 -0.69 2.78 -10.17
C MET A 49 -0.43 2.49 -11.64
N GLY A 50 0.67 1.76 -11.89
CA GLY A 50 1.24 1.56 -13.22
C GLY A 50 2.72 1.94 -13.29
N VAL A 51 3.17 2.76 -12.35
CA VAL A 51 4.58 3.05 -12.07
C VAL A 51 4.93 2.41 -10.73
N HIS A 52 6.04 1.69 -10.65
CA HIS A 52 6.48 1.07 -9.40
C HIS A 52 6.88 2.16 -8.38
N THR A 53 6.51 2.06 -7.10
CA THR A 53 6.77 3.16 -6.13
C THR A 53 8.24 3.59 -6.08
N GLY A 54 9.18 2.66 -6.22
CA GLY A 54 10.62 2.97 -6.27
C GLY A 54 11.03 3.88 -7.45
N ASP A 55 10.20 3.96 -8.49
CA ASP A 55 10.37 4.84 -9.65
C ASP A 55 9.39 6.04 -9.63
N SER A 56 8.43 6.05 -8.71
CA SER A 56 7.42 7.12 -8.56
C SER A 56 7.96 8.30 -7.76
N ILE A 57 7.51 9.51 -8.09
CA ILE A 57 7.62 10.65 -7.17
C ILE A 57 6.64 10.43 -6.02
N THR A 58 7.09 10.58 -4.78
CA THR A 58 6.26 10.39 -3.59
C THR A 58 6.32 11.59 -2.65
N VAL A 59 5.27 11.75 -1.84
CA VAL A 59 5.20 12.79 -0.82
C VAL A 59 4.79 12.21 0.53
N ALA A 60 5.30 12.82 1.60
CA ALA A 60 4.89 12.56 2.97
C ALA A 60 4.54 13.89 3.68
N PRO A 61 3.42 13.97 4.42
CA PRO A 61 2.42 12.92 4.62
C PRO A 61 1.49 12.73 3.39
N SER A 62 0.51 11.82 3.48
CA SER A 62 -0.56 11.72 2.48
C SER A 62 -1.36 13.02 2.43
N MET A 63 -1.67 13.51 1.22
CA MET A 63 -2.22 14.85 1.02
C MET A 63 -3.73 14.85 0.75
N THR A 64 -4.25 13.77 0.16
CA THR A 64 -5.60 13.77 -0.42
C THR A 64 -6.58 12.80 0.23
N LEU A 65 -6.15 12.03 1.23
CA LEU A 65 -7.06 11.24 2.05
C LEU A 65 -7.83 12.17 2.99
N THR A 66 -9.14 11.96 3.09
CA THR A 66 -9.89 12.48 4.23
C THR A 66 -9.43 11.78 5.50
N ASP A 67 -9.57 12.43 6.66
CA ASP A 67 -9.22 11.79 7.94
C ASP A 67 -9.94 10.45 8.13
N ARG A 68 -11.20 10.31 7.69
CA ARG A 68 -11.93 9.05 7.77
C ARG A 68 -11.31 7.93 6.92
N GLU A 69 -10.87 8.25 5.71
CA GLU A 69 -10.18 7.29 4.85
C GLU A 69 -8.81 6.92 5.43
N TYR A 70 -8.09 7.91 5.97
CA TYR A 70 -6.82 7.69 6.64
C TYR A 70 -6.96 6.80 7.88
N GLN A 71 -7.94 7.06 8.76
CA GLN A 71 -8.20 6.21 9.93
C GLN A 71 -8.56 4.78 9.52
N ARG A 72 -9.36 4.61 8.44
CA ARG A 72 -9.68 3.28 7.92
C ARG A 72 -8.44 2.57 7.39
N LEU A 73 -7.57 3.27 6.66
CA LEU A 73 -6.31 2.71 6.16
C LEU A 73 -5.37 2.33 7.33
N ARG A 74 -5.30 3.17 8.37
CA ARG A 74 -4.58 2.89 9.61
C ARG A 74 -5.10 1.62 10.30
N ASP A 75 -6.41 1.48 10.45
CA ASP A 75 -7.01 0.29 11.08
C ASP A 75 -6.74 -0.99 10.28
N ILE A 76 -6.80 -0.91 8.94
CA ILE A 76 -6.42 -2.01 8.05
C ILE A 76 -4.95 -2.36 8.23
N GLY A 77 -4.05 -1.38 8.23
CA GLY A 77 -2.62 -1.59 8.43
C GLY A 77 -2.30 -2.26 9.77
N ILE A 78 -2.96 -1.81 10.85
CA ILE A 78 -2.84 -2.42 12.19
C ILE A 78 -3.35 -3.87 12.18
N ALA A 79 -4.42 -4.18 11.45
CA ALA A 79 -4.90 -5.55 11.31
C ALA A 79 -3.90 -6.43 10.53
N ILE A 80 -3.33 -5.91 9.43
CA ILE A 80 -2.37 -6.66 8.60
C ILE A 80 -1.08 -6.96 9.36
N ILE A 81 -0.47 -5.97 10.03
CA ILE A 81 0.79 -6.19 10.76
C ILE A 81 0.64 -7.24 11.88
N ARG A 82 -0.55 -7.36 12.47
CA ARG A 82 -0.90 -8.40 13.44
C ARG A 82 -1.10 -9.76 12.79
N GLU A 83 -1.86 -9.83 11.69
CA GLU A 83 -2.18 -11.09 11.01
C GLU A 83 -0.93 -11.72 10.36
N VAL A 84 -0.05 -10.90 9.78
CA VAL A 84 1.24 -11.36 9.22
C VAL A 84 2.20 -11.82 10.34
N GLY A 85 1.96 -11.44 11.60
CA GLY A 85 2.76 -11.87 12.75
C GLY A 85 4.03 -11.06 12.98
N VAL A 86 4.06 -9.79 12.59
CA VAL A 86 5.19 -8.90 12.92
C VAL A 86 5.05 -8.47 14.38
N ASP A 87 5.70 -9.19 15.28
CA ASP A 87 5.54 -8.99 16.74
C ASP A 87 6.48 -7.95 17.35
N THR A 88 7.61 -7.65 16.70
CA THR A 88 8.54 -6.61 17.16
C THR A 88 9.33 -6.08 15.97
N GLY A 89 8.87 -4.99 15.37
CA GLY A 89 9.52 -4.41 14.20
C GLY A 89 8.63 -3.48 13.39
N GLY A 90 9.16 -3.08 12.23
CA GLY A 90 8.46 -2.26 11.24
C GLY A 90 7.81 -3.10 10.14
N CYS A 91 6.78 -2.53 9.51
CA CYS A 91 6.14 -3.09 8.33
C CYS A 91 5.63 -1.95 7.44
N ASN A 92 5.95 -2.00 6.15
CA ASN A 92 5.36 -1.13 5.14
C ASN A 92 4.12 -1.83 4.55
N ILE A 93 2.98 -1.12 4.55
CA ILE A 93 1.73 -1.59 3.96
C ILE A 93 1.38 -0.70 2.77
N THR A 94 1.32 -1.28 1.58
CA THR A 94 0.90 -0.62 0.35
C THR A 94 -0.60 -0.82 0.12
N ALA A 95 -1.33 0.24 -0.24
CA ALA A 95 -2.75 0.20 -0.51
C ALA A 95 -3.13 1.03 -1.73
N MET A 96 -4.10 0.52 -2.50
CA MET A 96 -4.61 1.17 -3.71
C MET A 96 -6.03 1.65 -3.48
N LEU A 97 -6.28 2.93 -3.72
CA LEU A 97 -7.60 3.54 -3.58
C LEU A 97 -8.07 4.13 -4.90
N ARG A 98 -9.30 3.78 -5.29
CA ARG A 98 -9.97 4.37 -6.46
C ARG A 98 -10.42 5.78 -6.11
N SER A 99 -9.79 6.77 -6.73
CA SER A 99 -10.23 8.16 -6.62
C SER A 99 -11.57 8.37 -7.34
N VAL A 100 -12.52 9.05 -6.69
CA VAL A 100 -13.79 9.47 -7.33
C VAL A 100 -13.50 10.39 -8.53
N LEU A 101 -12.45 11.21 -8.47
CA LEU A 101 -12.04 12.09 -9.58
C LEU A 101 -11.57 11.30 -10.81
N GLN A 102 -10.98 10.12 -10.62
CA GLN A 102 -10.54 9.28 -11.74
C GLN A 102 -11.70 8.53 -12.40
N SER A 103 -12.77 8.23 -11.66
CA SER A 103 -13.98 7.61 -12.23
C SER A 103 -14.66 8.49 -13.29
N LEU A 104 -14.49 9.82 -13.19
CA LEU A 104 -15.05 10.79 -14.12
C LEU A 104 -14.19 10.99 -15.38
N ALA A 105 -12.91 10.61 -15.35
CA ALA A 105 -11.98 10.77 -16.48
C ALA A 105 -11.95 9.54 -17.42
N SER A 106 -12.52 8.42 -16.99
CA SER A 106 -12.60 7.16 -17.74
C SER A 106 -13.98 6.91 -18.40
N GLY A 107 -14.82 7.94 -18.51
CA GLY A 107 -16.16 7.89 -19.11
C GLY A 107 -16.25 8.66 -20.43
#